data_AF-A0A0F9INL1-F1
#
_entry.id   AF-A0A0F9INL1-F1
#
_cell.length_a   1.000
_cell.length_b   1.000
_cell.length_c   1.000
_cell.angle_alpha   90.00
_cell.angle_beta   90.00
_cell.angle_gamma   90.00
#
_symmetry.space_group_name_H-M   'P 1'
#
loop_
_entity.id
_entity.type
_entity.pdbx_description
1 polymer ?
#
loop_
_entity_poly.entity_id
_entity_poly.type
_entity_poly.pdbx_seq_one_letter_code
_entity_poly.pdbx_strand_id
1 'polypeptide(L)'
;MNVRITQEDINRGKRMAITECPMARALTRKGRGEAVVVGRLASINQVLYRLSPSAAQWVSAFDQGLQVKPASLRLYKQERA
;
A
#
# COMPACT_ATOMS: atom_id res chain seq x y z
N MET A 1 6.74 -8.56 -5.25
CA MET A 1 5.40 -8.85 -5.78
C MET A 1 4.84 -7.65 -6.52
N ASN A 2 3.95 -7.86 -7.49
CA ASN A 2 3.18 -6.78 -8.11
C ASN A 2 1.79 -6.69 -7.49
N VAL A 3 1.36 -5.48 -7.15
CA VAL A 3 0.03 -5.15 -6.59
C VAL A 3 -0.68 -4.24 -7.57
N ARG A 4 -1.89 -4.64 -7.99
CA ARG A 4 -2.74 -3.85 -8.88
C ARG A 4 -3.73 -3.05 -8.05
N ILE A 5 -3.52 -1.74 -7.99
CA ILE A 5 -4.42 -0.77 -7.39
C ILE A 5 -5.49 -0.40 -8.43
N THR A 6 -6.76 -0.52 -8.05
CA THR A 6 -7.91 -0.18 -8.90
C THR A 6 -8.48 1.19 -8.55
N GLN A 7 -9.38 1.70 -9.40
CA GLN A 7 -10.08 2.95 -9.09
C GLN A 7 -10.94 2.83 -7.82
N GLU A 8 -11.52 1.66 -7.57
CA GLU A 8 -12.26 1.40 -6.34
C GLU A 8 -11.36 1.49 -5.10
N ASP A 9 -10.15 0.92 -5.18
CA ASP A 9 -9.16 1.01 -4.11
C ASP A 9 -8.79 2.46 -3.79
N ILE A 10 -8.70 3.32 -4.82
CA ILE A 10 -8.43 4.76 -4.69
C ILE A 10 -9.62 5.46 -4.04
N ASN A 11 -10.84 5.22 -4.53
CA ASN A 11 -12.05 5.90 -4.07
C ASN A 11 -12.40 5.56 -2.61
N ARG A 12 -12.14 4.31 -2.20
CA ARG A 12 -12.40 3.83 -0.83
C ARG A 12 -11.17 3.94 0.08
N GLY A 13 -10.03 4.33 -0.47
CA GLY A 13 -8.79 4.45 0.27
C GLY A 13 -8.79 5.70 1.15
N LYS A 14 -8.22 5.58 2.34
CA LYS A 14 -8.01 6.73 3.25
C LYS A 14 -6.56 7.19 3.17
N ARG A 15 -6.37 8.52 3.09
CA ARG A 15 -5.04 9.15 3.13
C ARG A 15 -4.40 8.91 4.50
N MET A 16 -3.08 8.73 4.52
CA MET A 16 -2.28 8.49 5.72
C MET A 16 -2.70 7.27 6.55
N ALA A 17 -3.63 6.45 6.06
CA ALA A 17 -4.15 5.28 6.76
C ALA A 17 -3.37 4.03 6.36
N ILE A 18 -2.57 3.52 7.28
CA ILE A 18 -1.63 2.42 7.03
C ILE A 18 -2.28 1.07 6.70
N THR A 19 -3.54 0.88 7.10
CA THR A 19 -4.36 -0.32 6.87
C THR A 19 -5.48 -0.09 5.85
N GLU A 20 -5.83 1.17 5.58
CA GLU A 20 -6.99 1.53 4.74
C GLU A 20 -6.59 2.35 3.50
N CYS A 21 -5.31 2.58 3.24
CA CYS A 21 -4.87 3.22 2.01
C CYS A 21 -5.17 2.34 0.78
N PRO A 22 -5.23 2.92 -0.43
CA PRO A 22 -5.53 2.16 -1.65
C PRO A 22 -4.64 0.92 -1.84
N MET A 23 -3.38 1.02 -1.40
CA MET A 23 -2.43 -0.08 -1.50
C MET A 23 -2.72 -1.22 -0.52
N ALA A 24 -3.07 -0.90 0.73
CA ALA A 24 -3.48 -1.89 1.73
C ALA A 24 -4.76 -2.60 1.28
N ARG A 25 -5.75 -1.86 0.74
CA ARG A 25 -6.97 -2.46 0.17
C ARG A 25 -6.67 -3.40 -0.99
N ALA A 26 -5.77 -3.00 -1.90
CA ALA A 26 -5.35 -3.85 -3.01
C ALA A 26 -4.61 -5.13 -2.55
N LEU A 27 -3.90 -5.08 -1.42
CA LEU A 27 -3.26 -6.24 -0.81
C LEU A 27 -4.28 -7.17 -0.14
N THR A 28 -5.25 -6.62 0.60
CA THR A 28 -6.36 -7.38 1.19
C THR A 28 -7.16 -8.12 0.12
N ARG A 29 -7.45 -7.49 -1.02
CA ARG A 29 -8.15 -8.13 -2.16
C ARG A 29 -7.36 -9.31 -2.76
N LYS A 30 -6.04 -9.33 -2.61
CA LYS A 30 -5.18 -10.45 -3.00
C LYS A 30 -5.10 -11.56 -1.93
N GLY A 31 -5.96 -11.53 -0.91
CA GLY A 31 -5.95 -12.48 0.19
C GLY A 31 -4.83 -12.25 1.21
N ARG A 32 -4.19 -11.06 1.20
CA ARG A 32 -3.11 -10.70 2.13
C ARG A 32 -3.64 -9.75 3.22
N GLY A 33 -4.67 -10.20 3.93
CA GLY A 33 -5.55 -9.41 4.80
C GLY A 33 -4.93 -8.67 5.99
N GLU A 34 -3.61 -8.76 6.20
CA GLU A 34 -2.88 -8.07 7.28
C GLU A 34 -1.67 -7.28 6.75
N ALA A 35 -1.69 -6.92 5.47
CA ALA A 35 -0.60 -6.18 4.84
C ALA A 35 -0.64 -4.71 5.22
N VAL A 36 0.20 -4.34 6.19
CA VAL A 36 0.38 -2.96 6.59
C VAL A 36 1.41 -2.29 5.71
N VAL A 37 1.00 -1.21 5.06
CA VAL A 37 1.85 -0.38 4.22
C VAL A 37 2.33 0.79 5.07
N VAL A 38 3.37 0.60 5.88
CA VAL A 38 4.02 1.74 6.59
C VAL A 38 5.51 1.75 6.34
N GLY A 39 6.02 2.96 6.08
CA GLY A 39 7.43 3.28 6.17
C GLY A 39 7.95 3.52 7.59
N ARG A 40 7.20 3.27 8.70
CA ARG A 40 7.72 3.55 10.06
C ARG A 40 7.14 2.83 11.28
N LEU A 41 5.90 2.34 11.33
CA LEU A 41 5.36 1.68 12.54
C LEU A 41 4.37 0.56 12.16
N ALA A 42 4.80 -0.71 12.27
CA ALA A 42 3.90 -1.86 12.19
C ALA A 42 3.97 -2.67 13.49
N SER A 43 2.81 -3.19 13.92
CA SER A 43 2.70 -4.05 15.10
C SER A 43 3.23 -5.46 14.83
N ILE A 44 3.57 -6.17 15.91
CA ILE A 44 4.45 -7.35 16.01
C ILE A 44 4.07 -8.54 15.10
N ASN A 45 2.84 -8.61 14.58
CA ASN A 45 2.35 -9.75 13.78
C ASN A 45 2.08 -9.45 12.29
N GLN A 46 2.48 -8.28 11.78
CA GLN A 46 2.14 -7.87 10.41
C GLN A 46 3.29 -8.07 9.42
N VAL A 47 3.00 -8.58 8.22
CA VAL A 47 4.00 -8.71 7.14
C VAL A 47 4.32 -7.32 6.59
N LEU A 48 5.55 -6.88 6.82
CA LEU A 48 6.07 -5.62 6.31
C LEU A 48 6.40 -5.73 4.81
N TYR A 49 5.83 -4.83 4.01
CA TYR A 49 6.20 -4.69 2.60
C TYR A 49 6.98 -3.41 2.40
N ARG A 50 8.22 -3.53 1.93
CA ARG A 50 9.00 -2.39 1.48
C ARG A 50 8.47 -1.92 0.14
N LEU A 51 8.08 -0.65 0.06
CA LEU A 51 7.65 0.01 -1.17
C LEU A 51 8.83 0.13 -2.14
N SER A 52 8.60 -0.11 -3.44
CA SER A 52 9.53 0.39 -4.47
C SER A 52 9.51 1.92 -4.50
N PRO A 53 10.53 2.58 -5.08
CA PRO A 53 10.51 4.03 -5.24
C PRO A 53 9.25 4.54 -5.94
N SER A 54 8.82 3.88 -7.02
CA SER A 54 7.57 4.22 -7.72
C SER A 54 6.33 4.02 -6.84
N ALA A 55 6.33 2.99 -6.00
CA ALA A 55 5.23 2.75 -5.08
C ALA A 55 5.18 3.79 -3.95
N ALA A 56 6.34 4.20 -3.42
CA ALA A 56 6.46 5.25 -2.42
C ALA A 56 6.02 6.60 -2.98
N GLN A 57 6.44 6.94 -4.20
CA GLN A 57 6.03 8.18 -4.87
C GLN A 57 4.50 8.21 -5.11
N TRP A 58 3.93 7.09 -5.55
CA TRP A 58 2.49 6.99 -5.77
C TRP A 58 1.70 7.17 -4.47
N VAL A 59 2.12 6.51 -3.38
CA VAL A 59 1.50 6.66 -2.06
C VAL A 59 1.62 8.10 -1.55
N SER A 60 2.80 8.70 -1.67
CA SER A 60 3.03 10.10 -1.28
C SER A 60 2.11 11.06 -2.05
N ALA A 61 1.92 10.85 -3.35
CA ALA A 61 1.02 11.68 -4.15
C ALA A 61 -0.44 11.56 -3.67
N PHE A 62 -0.88 10.33 -3.38
CA PHE A 62 -2.22 10.10 -2.83
C PHE A 62 -2.42 10.77 -1.46
N ASP A 63 -1.44 10.63 -0.56
CA ASP A 63 -1.49 11.20 0.79
C ASP A 63 -1.49 12.73 0.79
N GLN A 64 -0.80 13.36 -0.18
CA GLN A 64 -0.84 14.81 -0.41
C GLN A 64 -2.15 15.29 -1.07
N GLY A 65 -3.08 14.39 -1.38
CA GLY A 65 -4.35 14.72 -2.02
C GLY A 65 -4.24 15.00 -3.52
N LEU A 66 -3.10 14.67 -4.15
CA LEU A 66 -2.96 14.76 -5.60
C LEU A 66 -3.80 13.68 -6.29
N GLN A 67 -4.23 13.97 -7.51
CA GLN A 67 -4.96 13.00 -8.31
C GLN A 67 -4.03 11.87 -8.75
N VAL A 68 -4.32 10.65 -8.30
CA VAL A 68 -3.59 9.44 -8.69
C VAL A 68 -4.46 8.54 -9.57
N LYS A 69 -3.83 7.80 -10.48
CA LYS A 69 -4.50 6.83 -11.38
C LYS A 69 -4.29 5.39 -10.90
N PRO A 70 -5.18 4.45 -11.30
CA PRO A 70 -4.95 3.02 -11.10
C PRO A 70 -3.57 2.60 -11.62
N ALA A 71 -2.86 1.79 -10.84
CA ALA A 71 -1.47 1.46 -11.11
C ALA A 71 -1.14 0.03 -10.69
N SER A 72 -0.17 -0.58 -11.37
CA SER A 72 0.45 -1.84 -10.92
C SER A 72 1.83 -1.54 -10.36
N LEU A 73 1.98 -1.67 -9.04
CA LEU A 73 3.17 -1.25 -8.31
C LEU A 73 3.89 -2.45 -7.71
N ARG A 74 5.22 -2.40 -7.73
CA ARG A 74 6.07 -3.46 -7.16
C ARG A 74 6.32 -3.21 -5.68
N LEU A 75 6.14 -4.24 -4.87
CA LEU A 75 6.48 -4.29 -3.45
C LEU A 75 7.53 -5.36 -3.21
N TYR A 76 8.43 -5.12 -2.27
CA TYR A 76 9.42 -6.09 -1.81
C TYR A 76 8.95 -6.65 -0.47
N LYS A 77 8.90 -7.98 -0.34
CA LYS A 77 8.62 -8.61 0.96
C LYS A 77 9.82 -8.28 1.85
N GLN A 78 9.58 -7.62 2.98
CA GLN A 78 10.62 -7.46 3.99
C GLN A 78 10.39 -8.58 5.00
N GLU A 79 11.15 -9.66 4.86
CA GLU A 79 11.25 -10.66 5.91
C GLU A 79 12.07 -10.03 7.04
N ARG A 80 11.58 -10.14 8.28
CA ARG A 80 12.41 -9.81 9.44
C ARG A 80 13.64 -10.73 9.38
N ALA A 81 14.82 -10.12 9.44
CA ALA A 81 16.04 -10.83 9.81
C ALA A 81 15.95 -11.20 11.30
#